data_AF-A0A521I2F7-F1
#
_entry.id   AF-A0A521I2F7-F1
#
_cell.length_a   1.000
_cell.length_b   1.000
_cell.length_c   1.000
_cell.angle_alpha   90.00
_cell.angle_beta   90.00
_cell.angle_gamma   90.00
#
_symmetry.space_group_name_H-M   'P 1'
#
loop_
_entity.id
_entity.type
_entity.pdbx_description
1 polymer ?
#
loop_
_entity_poly.entity_id
_entity_poly.type
_entity_poly.pdbx_seq_one_letter_code
_entity_poly.pdbx_strand_id
1 'polypeptide(L)'
;MKPPRPHATDVMCSMQRDQAPLFAYSGSTGRHMRLMTLAMPVMANLYQQLASPSLEVQLANQDGEILRIIGATMQRQSAARATVPALSLAVPIHGTDGCLLLVVDHGASSRDNSDHIQALLQTTVEMIEHRLVESDERGFLRLHFHTQQALLGGPLEGLAVFDQDSRFVAINRTAANLLAVGGDLTRLRCADCFDVQWLNLVGYASLHLVEPFPLRTCSGARFFARSTLRQGIA
;
A
#
# COMPACT_ATOMS: atom_id res chain seq x y z
N MET A 1 17.70 20.91 -39.60
CA MET A 1 18.24 21.28 -38.27
C MET A 1 17.48 20.48 -37.22
N LYS A 2 18.19 19.70 -36.41
CA LYS A 2 17.63 18.78 -35.39
C LYS A 2 17.57 19.54 -34.05
N PRO A 3 16.50 19.48 -33.25
CA PRO A 3 16.43 20.24 -32.01
C PRO A 3 17.44 19.68 -30.98
N PRO A 4 17.94 20.51 -30.05
CA PRO A 4 18.90 20.06 -29.05
C PRO A 4 18.23 19.08 -28.07
N ARG A 5 19.00 18.10 -27.60
CA ARG A 5 18.57 17.16 -26.56
C ARG A 5 18.51 17.88 -25.20
N PRO A 6 17.48 17.67 -24.37
CA PRO A 6 17.45 18.24 -23.04
C PRO A 6 18.52 17.59 -22.14
N HIS A 7 19.14 18.43 -21.30
CA HIS A 7 20.13 18.02 -20.31
C HIS A 7 19.49 17.26 -19.15
N ALA A 8 20.22 16.32 -18.56
CA ALA A 8 19.76 15.34 -17.57
C ALA A 8 19.52 15.89 -16.14
N THR A 9 19.00 17.11 -16.02
CA THR A 9 18.68 17.74 -14.72
C THR A 9 17.19 18.08 -14.60
N ASP A 10 16.38 17.74 -15.60
CA ASP A 10 15.03 18.30 -15.77
C ASP A 10 13.89 17.27 -15.67
N VAL A 11 14.06 16.22 -14.86
CA VAL A 11 13.00 15.21 -14.59
C VAL A 11 12.55 15.21 -13.12
N MET A 12 13.18 16.01 -12.25
CA MET A 12 12.80 16.12 -10.83
C MET A 12 11.94 17.36 -10.51
N CYS A 13 11.67 18.24 -11.49
CA CYS A 13 10.97 19.51 -11.26
C CYS A 13 9.54 19.58 -11.81
N SER A 14 8.97 18.47 -12.31
CA SER A 14 7.63 18.47 -12.91
C SER A 14 6.57 17.63 -12.18
N MET A 15 6.74 17.35 -10.88
CA MET A 15 5.63 16.86 -10.07
C MET A 15 4.95 18.03 -9.34
N GLN A 16 3.75 18.28 -9.82
CA GLN A 16 2.82 19.34 -9.43
C GLN A 16 2.75 19.53 -7.91
N ARG A 17 3.05 20.74 -7.47
CA ARG A 17 3.20 21.15 -6.07
C ARG A 17 1.87 21.46 -5.36
N ASP A 18 0.76 20.87 -5.83
CA ASP A 18 -0.59 21.11 -5.29
C ASP A 18 -1.29 19.79 -4.95
N GLN A 19 -1.14 19.38 -3.69
CA GLN A 19 -2.13 18.64 -2.90
C GLN A 19 -1.60 18.53 -1.46
N ALA A 20 -2.14 19.37 -0.57
CA ALA A 20 -1.87 19.30 0.86
C ALA A 20 -2.38 17.96 1.43
N PRO A 21 -1.60 17.24 2.26
CA PRO A 21 -2.10 16.03 2.90
C PRO A 21 -3.08 16.40 4.03
N LEU A 22 -4.34 15.98 3.85
CA LEU A 22 -5.32 15.86 4.92
C LEU A 22 -4.90 14.73 5.86
N PHE A 23 -3.95 14.96 6.78
CA PHE A 23 -3.86 14.29 8.09
C PHE A 23 -2.92 15.09 9.01
N ALA A 24 -3.47 16.08 9.70
CA ALA A 24 -2.78 16.74 10.81
C ALA A 24 -2.66 15.76 11.99
N TYR A 25 -1.46 15.23 12.22
CA TYR A 25 -0.95 14.85 13.55
C TYR A 25 0.58 14.92 13.50
N SER A 26 1.15 15.78 14.34
CA SER A 26 2.58 15.93 14.57
C SER A 26 3.15 14.64 15.16
N GLY A 27 4.06 13.98 14.44
CA GLY A 27 4.77 12.81 14.95
C GLY A 27 5.47 12.01 13.86
N SER A 28 6.52 12.58 13.24
CA SER A 28 7.40 11.86 12.30
C SER A 28 7.87 10.51 12.87
N THR A 29 8.09 10.40 14.20
CA THR A 29 8.51 9.15 14.84
C THR A 29 7.41 8.08 14.91
N GLY A 30 6.14 8.46 15.13
CA GLY A 30 5.05 7.52 15.37
C GLY A 30 4.54 6.82 14.10
N ARG A 31 4.38 7.57 13.00
CA ARG A 31 3.95 7.00 11.71
C ARG A 31 4.99 6.04 11.12
N HIS A 32 6.26 6.44 11.15
CA HIS A 32 7.35 5.57 10.72
C HIS A 32 7.45 4.31 11.59
N MET A 33 7.25 4.43 12.91
CA MET A 33 7.24 3.26 13.80
C MET A 33 6.11 2.27 13.48
N ARG A 34 4.91 2.76 13.17
CA ARG A 34 3.77 1.91 12.75
C ARG A 34 4.05 1.24 11.40
N LEU A 35 4.53 2.01 10.42
CA LEU A 35 4.93 1.47 9.12
C LEU A 35 5.99 0.39 9.28
N MET A 36 7.05 0.66 10.04
CA MET A 36 8.12 -0.28 10.34
C MET A 36 7.59 -1.58 10.94
N THR A 37 6.75 -1.47 11.97
CA THR A 37 6.15 -2.64 12.65
C THR A 37 5.39 -3.55 11.70
N LEU A 38 4.58 -2.97 10.81
CA LEU A 38 3.72 -3.72 9.90
C LEU A 38 4.48 -4.24 8.66
N ALA A 39 5.46 -3.46 8.18
CA ALA A 39 6.21 -3.77 6.97
C ALA A 39 7.32 -4.79 7.18
N MET A 40 8.04 -4.73 8.31
CA MET A 40 9.20 -5.58 8.60
C MET A 40 8.99 -7.08 8.31
N PRO A 41 7.93 -7.75 8.82
CA PRO A 41 7.72 -9.17 8.55
C PRO A 41 7.45 -9.46 7.06
N VAL A 42 6.79 -8.56 6.34
CA VAL A 42 6.50 -8.75 4.91
C VAL A 42 7.78 -8.54 4.09
N MET A 43 8.57 -7.51 4.41
CA MET A 43 9.88 -7.26 3.80
C MET A 43 10.86 -8.42 4.01
N ALA A 44 10.88 -9.00 5.21
CA ALA A 44 11.72 -10.16 5.51
C ALA A 44 11.32 -11.38 4.66
N ASN A 45 10.01 -11.60 4.47
CA ASN A 45 9.51 -12.66 3.62
C ASN A 45 9.87 -12.41 2.14
N LEU A 46 9.71 -11.16 1.65
CA LEU A 46 10.16 -10.77 0.31
C LEU A 46 11.64 -11.11 0.12
N TYR A 47 12.51 -10.70 1.05
CA TYR A 47 13.95 -11.00 0.97
C TYR A 47 14.23 -12.51 0.91
N GLN A 48 13.52 -13.32 1.71
CA GLN A 48 13.63 -14.78 1.65
C GLN A 48 13.18 -15.36 0.30
N GLN A 49 12.08 -14.85 -0.28
CA GLN A 49 11.59 -15.31 -1.59
C GLN A 49 12.51 -14.92 -2.74
N LEU A 50 13.14 -13.74 -2.67
CA LEU A 50 14.13 -13.32 -3.66
C LEU A 50 15.34 -14.26 -3.69
N ALA A 51 15.68 -14.88 -2.54
CA ALA A 51 16.70 -15.91 -2.39
C ALA A 51 18.07 -15.56 -3.02
N SER A 52 18.38 -14.26 -3.12
CA SER A 52 19.61 -13.76 -3.74
C SER A 52 20.45 -12.99 -2.72
N PRO A 53 21.71 -13.38 -2.50
CA PRO A 53 22.59 -12.71 -1.56
C PRO A 53 23.12 -11.37 -2.08
N SER A 54 22.90 -11.01 -3.34
CA SER A 54 23.33 -9.72 -3.91
C SER A 54 22.27 -8.61 -3.81
N LEU A 55 21.03 -8.98 -3.46
CA LEU A 55 19.90 -8.06 -3.40
C LEU A 55 19.76 -7.40 -2.02
N GLU A 56 19.33 -6.15 -2.04
CA GLU A 56 18.87 -5.41 -0.87
C GLU A 56 17.39 -5.06 -1.03
N VAL A 57 16.60 -5.32 0.01
CA VAL A 57 15.25 -4.79 0.17
C VAL A 57 15.34 -3.57 1.06
N GLN A 58 14.93 -2.41 0.56
CA GLN A 58 15.05 -1.13 1.26
C GLN A 58 13.68 -0.47 1.44
N LEU A 59 13.43 0.10 2.61
CA LEU A 59 12.31 1.00 2.87
C LEU A 59 12.87 2.41 2.97
N ALA A 60 12.37 3.32 2.14
CA ALA A 60 12.79 4.72 2.12
C ALA A 60 11.60 5.66 2.29
N ASN A 61 11.83 6.85 2.83
CA ASN A 61 10.82 7.92 2.83
C ASN A 61 10.89 8.76 1.55
N GLN A 62 9.99 9.74 1.43
CA GLN A 62 9.92 10.65 0.28
C GLN A 62 11.17 11.51 0.06
N ASP A 63 11.98 11.72 1.10
CA ASP A 63 13.22 12.50 1.04
C ASP A 63 14.42 11.65 0.58
N GLY A 64 14.20 10.34 0.34
CA GLY A 64 15.23 9.39 -0.04
C GLY A 64 16.05 8.86 1.14
N GLU A 65 15.68 9.18 2.38
CA GLU A 65 16.28 8.60 3.57
C GLU A 65 15.91 7.11 3.67
N ILE A 66 16.90 6.25 3.81
CA ILE A 66 16.66 4.82 3.99
C ILE A 66 16.31 4.54 5.46
N LEU A 67 15.03 4.28 5.70
CA LEU A 67 14.48 3.92 7.01
C LEU A 67 14.92 2.51 7.42
N ARG A 68 15.02 1.59 6.45
CA ARG A 68 15.40 0.20 6.72
C ARG A 68 15.98 -0.52 5.52
N ILE A 69 16.85 -1.49 5.80
CA ILE A 69 17.46 -2.37 4.81
C ILE A 69 17.45 -3.81 5.34
N ILE A 70 17.15 -4.76 4.46
CA ILE A 70 17.32 -6.20 4.65
C ILE A 70 18.12 -6.72 3.46
N GLY A 71 19.29 -7.33 3.70
CA GLY A 71 20.19 -7.81 2.65
C GLY A 71 21.60 -7.28 2.77
N ALA A 72 22.40 -7.46 1.71
CA ALA A 72 23.86 -7.61 1.82
C ALA A 72 24.64 -6.37 2.28
N THR A 73 24.86 -6.34 3.59
CA THR A 73 25.77 -5.47 4.34
C THR A 73 27.25 -5.57 3.93
N MET A 74 27.68 -6.67 3.28
CA MET A 74 29.10 -6.93 2.96
C MET A 74 29.64 -6.09 1.79
N GLN A 75 28.84 -5.80 0.76
CA GLN A 75 29.32 -5.08 -0.44
C GLN A 75 29.56 -3.58 -0.16
N ARG A 76 28.93 -3.03 0.89
CA ARG A 76 29.04 -1.60 1.23
C ARG A 76 30.39 -1.22 1.82
N GLN A 77 31.09 -2.15 2.49
CA GLN A 77 32.42 -1.90 3.05
C GLN A 77 33.51 -1.82 1.98
N SER A 78 33.37 -2.56 0.87
CA SER A 78 34.29 -2.48 -0.29
C SER A 78 33.94 -1.36 -1.27
N ALA A 79 32.71 -0.83 -1.21
CA ALA A 79 32.23 0.25 -2.07
C ALA A 79 32.32 1.62 -1.38
N ALA A 80 33.53 2.06 -1.04
CA ALA A 80 33.80 3.47 -0.74
C ALA A 80 33.58 4.40 -1.95
N ARG A 81 33.19 3.85 -3.11
CA ARG A 81 32.64 4.56 -4.27
C ARG A 81 31.19 4.14 -4.46
N ALA A 82 30.31 5.14 -4.54
CA ALA A 82 28.91 4.97 -4.92
C ALA A 82 28.83 4.37 -6.33
N THR A 83 28.69 3.05 -6.40
CA THR A 83 28.45 2.33 -7.66
C THR A 83 26.95 2.43 -7.95
N VAL A 84 26.58 2.88 -9.16
CA VAL A 84 25.19 2.89 -9.60
C VAL A 84 24.66 1.45 -9.58
N PRO A 85 23.50 1.18 -8.95
CA PRO A 85 22.97 -0.17 -8.90
C PRO A 85 22.63 -0.67 -10.31
N ALA A 86 22.89 -1.96 -10.53
CA ALA A 86 22.62 -2.62 -11.79
C ALA A 86 21.12 -2.86 -12.03
N LEU A 87 20.32 -2.95 -10.96
CA LEU A 87 18.86 -2.96 -10.97
C LEU A 87 18.37 -2.16 -9.76
N SER A 88 17.36 -1.31 -9.97
CA SER A 88 16.65 -0.62 -8.91
C SER A 88 15.17 -0.60 -9.28
N LEU A 89 14.37 -1.38 -8.56
CA LEU A 89 12.92 -1.40 -8.67
C LEU A 89 12.34 -0.74 -7.42
N ALA A 90 11.33 0.11 -7.60
CA ALA A 90 10.70 0.84 -6.51
C ALA A 90 9.19 0.85 -6.72
N VAL A 91 8.45 0.63 -5.63
CA VAL A 91 6.99 0.73 -5.61
C VAL A 91 6.58 1.63 -4.44
N PRO A 92 5.77 2.67 -4.70
CA PRO A 92 5.28 3.54 -3.63
C PRO A 92 4.30 2.80 -2.72
N ILE A 93 4.30 3.14 -1.43
CA ILE A 93 3.35 2.64 -0.43
C ILE A 93 2.33 3.75 -0.14
N HIS A 94 1.08 3.56 -0.53
CA HIS A 94 0.01 4.52 -0.28
C HIS A 94 -0.29 4.66 1.21
N GLY A 95 -0.70 5.86 1.61
CA GLY A 95 -1.03 6.17 3.01
C GLY A 95 0.18 6.33 3.95
N THR A 96 1.39 6.48 3.41
CA THR A 96 2.64 6.60 4.20
C THR A 96 3.44 7.88 3.95
N ASP A 97 2.78 8.95 3.48
CA ASP A 97 3.42 10.24 3.18
C ASP A 97 4.66 10.08 2.25
N GLY A 98 4.52 9.23 1.22
CA GLY A 98 5.52 9.07 0.16
C GLY A 98 6.63 8.06 0.43
N CYS A 99 6.47 7.13 1.39
CA CYS A 99 7.43 6.04 1.53
C CYS A 99 7.37 5.05 0.35
N LEU A 100 8.52 4.46 0.03
CA LEU A 100 8.74 3.53 -1.07
C LEU A 100 9.38 2.23 -0.54
N LEU A 101 8.98 1.10 -1.12
CA LEU A 101 9.70 -0.15 -0.98
C LEU A 101 10.56 -0.37 -2.24
N LEU A 102 11.84 -0.68 -2.06
CA LEU A 102 12.80 -0.85 -3.13
C LEU A 102 13.47 -2.22 -3.07
N VAL A 103 13.79 -2.75 -4.25
CA VAL A 103 14.75 -3.85 -4.43
C VAL A 103 15.91 -3.35 -5.26
N VAL A 104 17.12 -3.51 -4.72
CA VAL A 104 18.36 -3.00 -5.32
C VAL A 104 19.35 -4.16 -5.53
N ASP A 105 19.89 -4.26 -6.75
CA ASP A 105 20.99 -5.19 -7.10
C ASP A 105 22.22 -4.40 -7.54
N HIS A 106 23.37 -4.62 -6.90
CA HIS A 106 24.65 -4.05 -7.34
C HIS A 106 25.45 -5.02 -8.24
N GLY A 107 25.14 -6.31 -8.22
CA GLY A 107 25.88 -7.36 -8.91
C GLY A 107 25.37 -7.69 -10.33
N ALA A 108 24.23 -7.11 -10.75
CA ALA A 108 23.57 -7.35 -12.02
C ALA A 108 23.10 -8.80 -12.28
N SER A 109 23.18 -9.68 -11.27
CA SER A 109 22.83 -11.10 -11.36
C SER A 109 21.33 -11.35 -11.57
N SER A 110 20.49 -10.33 -11.31
CA SER A 110 19.04 -10.48 -11.28
C SER A 110 18.29 -9.76 -12.41
N ARG A 111 19.01 -9.26 -13.43
CA ARG A 111 18.40 -8.52 -14.56
C ARG A 111 17.39 -9.35 -15.34
N ASP A 112 17.69 -10.61 -15.60
CA ASP A 112 16.82 -11.50 -16.39
C ASP A 112 15.53 -11.91 -15.63
N ASN A 113 15.45 -11.59 -14.34
CA ASN A 113 14.30 -11.90 -13.48
C ASN A 113 13.55 -10.64 -13.00
N SER A 114 13.76 -9.48 -13.64
CA SER A 114 13.20 -8.20 -13.20
C SER A 114 11.69 -8.22 -13.08
N ASP A 115 10.99 -8.90 -13.98
CA ASP A 115 9.53 -8.95 -14.00
C ASP A 115 8.97 -9.75 -12.81
N HIS A 116 9.60 -10.87 -12.48
CA HIS A 116 9.25 -11.65 -11.30
C HIS A 116 9.52 -10.86 -10.01
N ILE A 117 10.68 -10.20 -9.92
CA ILE A 117 11.03 -9.36 -8.77
C ILE A 117 10.03 -8.21 -8.63
N GLN A 118 9.66 -7.56 -9.73
CA GLN A 118 8.66 -6.49 -9.74
C GLN A 118 7.30 -7.00 -9.24
N ALA A 119 6.87 -8.19 -9.66
CA ALA A 119 5.61 -8.79 -9.21
C ALA A 119 5.63 -9.12 -7.71
N LEU A 120 6.74 -9.68 -7.20
CA LEU A 120 6.93 -9.92 -5.77
C LEU A 120 6.94 -8.62 -4.96
N LEU A 121 7.64 -7.60 -5.45
CA LEU A 121 7.73 -6.29 -4.83
C LEU A 121 6.34 -5.62 -4.77
N GLN A 122 5.58 -5.64 -5.86
CA GLN A 122 4.22 -5.12 -5.92
C GLN A 122 3.29 -5.83 -4.93
N THR A 123 3.30 -7.16 -4.93
CA THR A 123 2.49 -7.97 -4.00
C THR A 123 2.85 -7.67 -2.55
N THR A 124 4.14 -7.50 -2.26
CA THR A 124 4.64 -7.13 -0.93
C THR A 124 4.11 -5.78 -0.50
N VAL A 125 4.12 -4.78 -1.38
CA VAL A 125 3.55 -3.46 -1.07
C VAL A 125 2.05 -3.55 -0.80
N GLU A 126 1.29 -4.31 -1.60
CA GLU A 126 -0.15 -4.50 -1.38
C GLU A 126 -0.43 -5.16 -0.01
N MET A 127 0.39 -6.12 0.41
CA MET A 127 0.32 -6.70 1.76
C MET A 127 0.60 -5.67 2.87
N ILE A 128 1.57 -4.78 2.67
CA ILE A 128 1.90 -3.71 3.62
C ILE A 128 0.73 -2.73 3.74
N GLU A 129 0.19 -2.28 2.61
CA GLU A 129 -0.95 -1.37 2.56
C GLU A 129 -2.20 -1.98 3.18
N HIS A 130 -2.48 -3.26 2.90
CA HIS A 130 -3.57 -3.99 3.54
C HIS A 130 -3.46 -3.91 5.06
N ARG A 131 -2.28 -4.24 5.63
CA ARG A 131 -2.05 -4.19 7.08
C ARG A 131 -2.14 -2.79 7.66
N LEU A 132 -1.66 -1.78 6.93
CA LEU A 132 -1.75 -0.37 7.32
C LEU A 132 -3.21 0.09 7.41
N VAL A 133 -4.05 -0.33 6.48
CA VAL A 133 -5.47 0.02 6.45
C VAL A 133 -6.25 -0.79 7.50
N GLU A 134 -6.00 -2.09 7.58
CA GLU A 134 -6.66 -2.99 8.55
C GLU A 134 -6.45 -2.54 9.99
N SER A 135 -5.23 -2.13 10.34
CA SER A 135 -4.89 -1.68 11.69
C SER A 135 -5.24 -0.21 11.97
N ASP A 136 -6.01 0.48 11.11
CA ASP A 136 -6.34 1.90 11.34
C ASP A 136 -7.30 2.07 12.53
N GLU A 137 -6.81 2.74 13.57
CA GLU A 137 -7.51 2.91 14.83
C GLU A 137 -8.66 3.94 14.77
N ARG A 138 -8.81 4.65 13.65
CA ARG A 138 -9.95 5.57 13.47
C ARG A 138 -11.18 4.84 12.92
N GLY A 139 -11.02 3.58 12.52
CA GLY A 139 -12.08 2.75 11.95
C GLY A 139 -13.15 2.34 12.96
N PHE A 140 -14.40 2.48 12.54
CA PHE A 140 -15.58 1.90 13.18
C PHE A 140 -15.94 0.56 12.53
N LEU A 141 -16.04 0.55 11.19
CA LEU A 141 -16.39 -0.63 10.39
C LEU A 141 -15.35 -0.85 9.30
N ARG A 142 -14.99 -2.12 9.08
CA ARG A 142 -14.17 -2.57 7.96
C ARG A 142 -15.04 -3.35 6.99
N LEU A 143 -14.99 -2.96 5.72
CA LEU A 143 -15.65 -3.64 4.63
C LEU A 143 -14.58 -4.30 3.76
N HIS A 144 -14.64 -5.61 3.72
CA HIS A 144 -13.79 -6.49 2.93
C HIS A 144 -14.59 -6.90 1.71
N PHE A 145 -14.05 -6.75 0.50
CA PHE A 145 -14.78 -7.07 -0.72
C PHE A 145 -13.86 -7.47 -1.88
N HIS A 146 -14.34 -8.38 -2.73
CA HIS A 146 -13.65 -8.77 -3.95
C HIS A 146 -14.64 -9.34 -4.98
N THR A 147 -14.27 -9.31 -6.27
CA THR A 147 -15.07 -9.96 -7.34
C THR A 147 -15.02 -11.49 -7.27
N GLN A 148 -14.01 -12.03 -6.59
CA GLN A 148 -13.77 -13.46 -6.42
C GLN A 148 -13.80 -13.79 -4.92
N GLN A 149 -14.75 -14.62 -4.50
CA GLN A 149 -14.93 -14.99 -3.09
C GLN A 149 -13.67 -15.65 -2.49
N ALA A 150 -12.90 -16.38 -3.30
CA ALA A 150 -11.68 -17.06 -2.86
C ALA A 150 -10.56 -16.12 -2.38
N LEU A 151 -10.62 -14.83 -2.73
CA LEU A 151 -9.62 -13.84 -2.33
C LEU A 151 -10.02 -13.08 -1.06
N LEU A 152 -11.24 -13.27 -0.55
CA LEU A 152 -11.69 -12.65 0.70
C LEU A 152 -10.93 -13.20 1.91
N GLY A 153 -10.58 -12.32 2.84
CA GLY A 153 -9.73 -12.60 4.00
C GLY A 153 -8.25 -12.74 3.67
N GLY A 154 -7.86 -12.50 2.41
CA GLY A 154 -6.47 -12.45 1.97
C GLY A 154 -5.97 -11.02 1.77
N PRO A 155 -4.65 -10.81 1.65
CA PRO A 155 -4.08 -9.47 1.50
C PRO A 155 -4.47 -8.76 0.19
N LEU A 156 -4.91 -9.53 -0.81
CA LEU A 156 -5.31 -9.03 -2.13
C LEU A 156 -6.79 -8.67 -2.23
N GLU A 157 -7.54 -8.71 -1.14
CA GLU A 157 -8.91 -8.21 -1.15
C GLU A 157 -8.98 -6.68 -1.15
N GLY A 158 -10.10 -6.13 -1.62
CA GLY A 158 -10.43 -4.73 -1.37
C GLY A 158 -10.78 -4.55 0.10
N LEU A 159 -10.07 -3.65 0.78
CA LEU A 159 -10.36 -3.28 2.15
C LEU A 159 -10.67 -1.79 2.22
N ALA A 160 -11.85 -1.45 2.73
CA ALA A 160 -12.28 -0.10 3.05
C ALA A 160 -12.62 0.02 4.54
N VAL A 161 -12.15 1.08 5.17
CA VAL A 161 -12.41 1.41 6.57
C VAL A 161 -13.25 2.67 6.64
N PHE A 162 -14.28 2.63 7.47
CA PHE A 162 -15.24 3.72 7.65
C PHE A 162 -15.32 4.15 9.11
N ASP A 163 -15.64 5.41 9.35
CA ASP A 163 -16.04 5.90 10.67
C ASP A 163 -17.52 5.57 10.97
N GLN A 164 -18.00 5.98 12.15
CA GLN A 164 -19.37 5.74 12.59
C GLN A 164 -20.42 6.46 11.73
N ASP A 165 -20.03 7.55 11.05
CA ASP A 165 -20.87 8.39 10.21
C ASP A 165 -20.81 7.97 8.73
N SER A 166 -20.30 6.77 8.45
CA SER A 166 -20.16 6.14 7.12
C SER A 166 -19.15 6.81 6.19
N ARG A 167 -18.25 7.66 6.69
CA ARG A 167 -17.21 8.31 5.88
C ARG A 167 -16.00 7.41 5.73
N PHE A 168 -15.32 7.47 4.58
CA PHE A 168 -14.07 6.74 4.40
C PHE A 168 -12.98 7.30 5.32
N VAL A 169 -12.33 6.39 6.05
CA VAL A 169 -11.13 6.64 6.85
C VAL A 169 -9.89 6.27 6.04
N ALA A 170 -9.91 5.10 5.41
CA ALA A 170 -8.80 4.57 4.63
C ALA A 170 -9.29 3.47 3.67
N ILE A 171 -8.59 3.28 2.56
CA ILE A 171 -8.76 2.12 1.67
C ILE A 171 -7.38 1.61 1.25
N ASN A 172 -7.26 0.30 0.98
CA ASN A 172 -6.05 -0.22 0.34
C ASN A 172 -6.10 -0.01 -1.18
N ARG A 173 -4.96 -0.21 -1.84
CA ARG A 173 -4.85 -0.07 -3.31
C ARG A 173 -5.81 -0.97 -4.06
N THR A 174 -6.03 -2.21 -3.61
CA THR A 174 -6.99 -3.11 -4.25
C THR A 174 -8.40 -2.53 -4.23
N ALA A 175 -8.86 -2.00 -3.09
CA ALA A 175 -10.15 -1.32 -2.98
C ALA A 175 -10.22 -0.09 -3.89
N ALA A 176 -9.17 0.73 -3.92
CA ALA A 176 -9.11 1.90 -4.80
C ALA A 176 -9.29 1.51 -6.28
N ASN A 177 -8.59 0.46 -6.72
CA ASN A 177 -8.67 -0.07 -8.07
C ASN A 177 -10.05 -0.66 -8.39
N LEU A 178 -10.60 -1.49 -7.49
CA LEU A 178 -11.90 -2.13 -7.68
C LEU A 178 -13.06 -1.11 -7.72
N LEU A 179 -12.94 -0.02 -6.96
CA LEU A 179 -13.93 1.05 -6.93
C LEU A 179 -13.69 2.12 -8.00
N ALA A 180 -12.55 2.07 -8.69
CA ALA A 180 -12.08 3.13 -9.60
C ALA A 180 -12.08 4.52 -8.93
N VAL A 181 -11.64 4.58 -7.67
CA VAL A 181 -11.53 5.83 -6.89
C VAL A 181 -10.07 6.20 -6.66
N GLY A 182 -9.78 7.50 -6.65
CA GLY A 182 -8.48 8.06 -6.32
C GLY A 182 -8.62 9.48 -5.76
N GLY A 183 -7.57 10.00 -5.14
CA GLY A 183 -7.54 11.36 -4.57
C GLY A 183 -8.06 11.46 -3.14
N ASP A 184 -8.73 12.57 -2.81
CA ASP A 184 -9.19 12.91 -1.45
C ASP A 184 -10.43 12.09 -1.05
N LEU A 185 -10.19 10.98 -0.35
CA LEU A 185 -11.24 10.08 0.15
C LEU A 185 -12.07 10.69 1.28
N THR A 186 -11.61 11.76 1.95
CA THR A 186 -12.23 12.27 3.18
C THR A 186 -13.63 12.84 2.98
N ARG A 187 -13.98 13.15 1.72
CA ARG A 187 -15.29 13.65 1.33
C ARG A 187 -16.28 12.55 1.01
N LEU A 188 -15.80 11.35 0.70
CA LEU A 188 -16.62 10.23 0.27
C LEU A 188 -17.24 9.51 1.49
N ARG A 189 -18.47 9.06 1.29
CA ARG A 189 -19.23 8.19 2.18
C ARG A 189 -19.45 6.84 1.53
N CYS A 190 -19.84 5.85 2.33
CA CYS A 190 -20.19 4.52 1.86
C CYS A 190 -21.23 4.58 0.72
N ALA A 191 -22.27 5.41 0.87
CA ALA A 191 -23.34 5.55 -0.11
C ALA A 191 -22.90 6.19 -1.46
N ASP A 192 -21.75 6.85 -1.50
CA ASP A 192 -21.22 7.39 -2.76
C ASP A 192 -20.61 6.28 -3.64
N CYS A 193 -20.18 5.18 -3.01
CA CYS A 193 -19.49 4.08 -3.68
C CYS A 193 -20.35 2.81 -3.79
N PHE A 194 -21.20 2.55 -2.80
CA PHE A 194 -21.92 1.29 -2.65
C PHE A 194 -23.44 1.48 -2.61
N ASP A 195 -24.14 0.64 -3.37
CA ASP A 195 -25.60 0.53 -3.38
C ASP A 195 -26.05 -0.36 -2.21
N VAL A 196 -25.84 0.14 -0.98
CA VAL A 196 -26.17 -0.54 0.27
C VAL A 196 -26.46 0.49 1.35
N GLN A 197 -27.47 0.22 2.18
CA GLN A 197 -27.71 1.06 3.35
C GLN A 197 -26.63 0.83 4.40
N TRP A 198 -26.12 1.91 4.98
CA TRP A 198 -25.09 1.86 6.03
C TRP A 198 -25.49 0.93 7.19
N LEU A 199 -26.74 1.02 7.66
CA LEU A 199 -27.26 0.19 8.75
C LEU A 199 -27.24 -1.31 8.42
N ASN A 200 -27.32 -1.70 7.14
CA ASN A 200 -27.22 -3.11 6.75
C ASN A 200 -25.79 -3.62 6.94
N LEU A 201 -24.78 -2.84 6.55
CA LEU A 201 -23.37 -3.20 6.76
C LEU A 201 -23.05 -3.31 8.26
N VAL A 202 -23.55 -2.37 9.06
CA VAL A 202 -23.42 -2.43 10.52
C VAL A 202 -24.13 -3.68 11.07
N GLY A 203 -25.35 -3.98 10.60
CA GLY A 203 -26.09 -5.18 10.98
C GLY A 203 -25.34 -6.48 10.68
N TYR A 204 -24.80 -6.62 9.46
CA TYR A 204 -24.00 -7.78 9.07
C TYR A 204 -22.77 -7.95 9.96
N ALA A 205 -22.09 -6.85 10.29
CA ALA A 205 -20.93 -6.86 11.16
C ALA A 205 -21.29 -7.21 12.62
N SER A 206 -22.36 -6.64 13.17
CA SER A 206 -22.84 -6.92 14.53
C SER A 206 -23.27 -8.37 14.72
N LEU A 207 -23.85 -8.98 13.69
CA LEU A 207 -24.23 -10.40 13.68
C LEU A 207 -23.04 -11.35 13.47
N HIS A 208 -21.82 -10.82 13.28
CA HIS A 208 -20.60 -11.59 13.04
C HIS A 208 -20.78 -12.63 11.91
N LEU A 209 -21.43 -12.22 10.81
CA LEU A 209 -21.67 -13.11 9.69
C LEU A 209 -20.35 -13.54 9.05
N VAL A 210 -20.08 -14.85 9.09
CA VAL A 210 -18.87 -15.46 8.51
C VAL A 210 -19.03 -15.63 7.00
N GLU A 211 -20.24 -15.88 6.51
CA GLU A 211 -20.49 -16.05 5.09
C GLU A 211 -20.51 -14.70 4.35
N PRO A 212 -19.81 -14.57 3.20
CA PRO A 212 -19.85 -13.36 2.40
C PRO A 212 -21.26 -13.07 1.87
N PHE A 213 -21.63 -11.78 1.85
CA PHE A 213 -22.87 -11.30 1.23
C PHE A 213 -22.59 -10.63 -0.12
N PRO A 214 -23.56 -10.62 -1.05
CA PRO A 214 -23.42 -9.87 -2.29
C PRO A 214 -23.44 -8.37 -2.01
N LEU A 215 -22.50 -7.65 -2.60
CA LEU A 215 -22.39 -6.20 -2.53
C LEU A 215 -22.37 -5.62 -3.94
N ARG A 216 -22.99 -4.46 -4.13
CA ARG A 216 -23.00 -3.74 -5.41
C ARG A 216 -22.44 -2.34 -5.24
N THR A 217 -21.70 -1.87 -6.23
CA THR A 217 -21.33 -0.45 -6.30
C THR A 217 -22.46 0.36 -6.94
N CYS A 218 -22.45 1.67 -6.72
CA CYS A 218 -23.36 2.60 -7.41
C CYS A 218 -23.17 2.57 -8.94
N SER A 219 -21.98 2.18 -9.42
CA SER A 219 -21.67 1.96 -10.84
C SER A 219 -22.13 0.59 -11.37
N GLY A 220 -22.68 -0.27 -10.51
CA GLY A 220 -23.25 -1.57 -10.88
C GLY A 220 -22.28 -2.75 -10.83
N ALA A 221 -21.01 -2.55 -10.47
CA ALA A 221 -20.08 -3.65 -10.23
C ALA A 221 -20.55 -4.51 -9.05
N ARG A 222 -20.20 -5.80 -9.08
CA ARG A 222 -20.67 -6.79 -8.10
C ARG A 222 -19.48 -7.42 -7.39
N PHE A 223 -19.58 -7.53 -6.07
CA PHE A 223 -18.58 -8.12 -5.22
C PHE A 223 -19.22 -9.12 -4.25
N PHE A 224 -18.40 -10.03 -3.75
CA PHE A 224 -18.64 -10.71 -2.48
C PHE A 224 -18.01 -9.85 -1.39
N ALA A 225 -18.68 -9.72 -0.24
CA ALA A 225 -18.22 -8.86 0.83
C ALA A 225 -18.44 -9.45 2.22
N ARG A 226 -17.61 -8.99 3.17
CA ARG A 226 -17.75 -9.20 4.60
C ARG A 226 -17.58 -7.87 5.31
N SER A 227 -18.27 -7.69 6.43
CA SER A 227 -18.14 -6.50 7.25
C SER A 227 -17.80 -6.88 8.67
N THR A 228 -16.86 -6.15 9.29
CA THR A 228 -16.49 -6.35 10.69
C THR A 228 -16.49 -5.02 11.43
N LEU A 229 -16.90 -5.04 12.69
CA LEU A 229 -16.75 -3.89 13.58
C LEU A 229 -15.36 -3.94 14.22
N ARG A 230 -14.80 -2.77 14.52
CA ARG A 230 -13.58 -2.72 15.34
C ARG A 230 -13.93 -3.17 16.76
N GLN A 231 -13.28 -4.22 17.24
CA GLN A 231 -13.44 -4.67 18.62
C GLN A 231 -12.91 -3.60 19.61
N GLY A 232 -13.66 -3.32 20.67
CA GLY A 232 -13.30 -2.34 21.70
C GLY A 232 -14.14 -1.06 21.76
N ILE A 233 -15.26 -0.99 21.02
CA ILE A 233 -16.28 0.05 21.21
C ILE A 233 -17.36 -0.52 22.14
N ALA A 234 -17.06 -0.52 23.45
CA ALA A 234 -18.01 -0.79 24.52
C ALA A 234 -17.96 0.36 25.51
#